data_AF-A0A426Z967-F1
#
_entry.id   AF-A0A426Z967-F1
#
_cell.length_a   1.000
_cell.length_b   1.000
_cell.length_c   1.000
_cell.angle_alpha   90.00
_cell.angle_beta   90.00
_cell.angle_gamma   90.00
#
_symmetry.space_group_name_H-M   'P 1'
#
loop_
_entity.id
_entity.type
_entity.pdbx_description
1 polymer ?
#
loop_
_entity_poly.entity_id
_entity_poly.type
_entity_poly.pdbx_seq_one_letter_code
_entity_poly.pdbx_strand_id
1 'polypeptide(L)'
;AIRKHKFVDILDNPGSADLSAYVDFASVRHSAEEVSDNISVHGPITQSQFLGSLGINFRVEALLQNCTEEQAESLRTGYWRLVGDGEAPFWEGPDELTPIGMGTRYLAMAIVNKKQGTPIPFE
;
A
#
# COMPACT_ATOMS: atom_id res chain seq x y z
N ALA A 1 -4.06 -5.83 19.01
CA ALA A 1 -3.66 -7.03 18.25
C ALA A 1 -4.76 -7.41 17.27
N ILE A 2 -4.48 -8.18 16.22
CA ILE A 2 -5.50 -8.65 15.27
C ILE A 2 -5.68 -10.15 15.42
N ARG A 3 -6.93 -10.60 15.62
CA ARG A 3 -7.30 -12.02 15.69
C ARG A 3 -8.63 -12.22 14.98
N LYS A 4 -8.68 -13.19 14.05
CA LYS A 4 -9.89 -13.50 13.25
C LYS A 4 -10.54 -12.24 12.63
N HIS A 5 -9.72 -11.39 11.99
CA HIS A 5 -10.15 -10.14 11.35
C HIS A 5 -10.79 -9.09 12.28
N LYS A 6 -10.52 -9.16 13.59
CA LYS A 6 -11.00 -8.16 14.57
C LYS A 6 -9.85 -7.63 15.41
N PHE A 7 -9.95 -6.36 15.80
CA PHE A 7 -9.08 -5.78 16.82
C PHE A 7 -9.41 -6.40 18.18
N VAL A 8 -8.37 -6.87 18.87
CA VAL A 8 -8.44 -7.37 20.25
C VAL A 8 -7.42 -6.65 21.11
N ASP A 9 -7.66 -6.63 22.42
CA ASP A 9 -6.72 -6.07 23.39
C ASP A 9 -5.35 -6.77 23.28
N ILE A 10 -4.27 -6.02 23.48
CA ILE A 10 -2.91 -6.56 23.33
C ILE A 10 -2.57 -7.60 24.41
N LEU A 11 -3.20 -7.51 25.58
CA LEU A 11 -2.99 -8.44 26.70
C LEU A 11 -4.01 -9.58 26.72
N ASP A 12 -4.95 -9.61 25.77
CA ASP A 12 -5.95 -10.67 25.67
C ASP A 12 -5.37 -11.94 25.00
N ASN A 13 -5.05 -12.93 25.84
CA ASN A 13 -4.44 -14.21 25.49
C ASN A 13 -3.16 -14.05 24.63
N PRO A 14 -2.05 -13.57 25.22
CA PRO A 14 -0.81 -13.28 24.49
C PRO A 14 -0.29 -14.47 23.68
N GLY A 15 0.23 -14.20 22.48
CA GLY A 15 0.67 -15.21 21.53
C GLY A 15 -0.45 -15.78 20.63
N SER A 16 -1.72 -15.48 20.91
CA SER A 16 -2.86 -15.93 20.09
C SER A 16 -3.31 -14.96 18.99
N ALA A 17 -2.71 -13.76 18.94
CA ALA A 17 -3.07 -12.69 18.04
C ALA A 17 -1.82 -12.08 17.41
N ASP A 18 -1.96 -11.57 16.18
CA ASP A 18 -0.87 -10.89 15.49
C ASP A 18 -0.70 -9.46 16.02
N LEU A 19 0.56 -9.04 16.18
CA LEU A 19 0.93 -7.71 16.63
C LEU A 19 1.54 -6.92 15.47
N SER A 20 0.90 -5.81 15.14
CA SER A 20 1.36 -4.88 14.12
C SER A 20 1.36 -3.45 14.66
N ALA A 21 2.18 -2.60 14.05
CA ALA A 21 2.29 -1.18 14.37
C ALA A 21 2.51 -0.39 13.08
N TYR A 22 2.20 0.91 13.12
CA TYR A 22 2.56 1.82 12.04
C TYR A 22 4.07 2.01 11.98
N VAL A 23 4.61 2.05 10.76
CA VAL A 23 6.03 2.34 10.53
C VAL A 23 6.27 3.83 10.68
N ASP A 24 7.24 4.20 11.49
CA ASP A 24 7.75 5.58 11.56
C ASP A 24 8.79 5.82 10.47
N PHE A 25 8.33 6.28 9.31
CA PHE A 25 9.18 6.59 8.18
C PHE A 25 10.15 7.75 8.44
N ALA A 26 9.82 8.68 9.34
CA ALA A 26 10.73 9.78 9.67
C ALA A 26 11.96 9.26 10.42
N SER A 27 11.75 8.35 11.38
CA SER A 27 12.84 7.66 12.07
C SER A 27 13.68 6.81 11.12
N VAL A 28 13.05 6.05 10.21
CA VAL A 28 13.79 5.25 9.20
C VAL A 28 14.68 6.13 8.32
N ARG A 29 14.16 7.28 7.84
CA ARG A 29 14.94 8.27 7.08
C ARG A 29 16.14 8.74 7.88
N HIS A 30 15.91 9.19 9.11
CA HIS A 30 16.96 9.75 9.96
C HIS A 30 18.10 8.75 10.17
N SER A 31 17.76 7.51 10.55
CA SER A 31 18.75 6.45 10.75
C SER A 31 19.52 6.10 9.48
N ALA A 32 18.88 6.12 8.31
CA ALA A 32 19.54 5.81 7.04
C ALA A 32 20.52 6.92 6.62
N GLU A 33 20.16 8.19 6.80
CA GLU A 33 21.00 9.33 6.44
C GLU A 33 22.20 9.48 7.39
N GLU A 34 22.09 9.06 8.66
CA GLU A 34 23.18 9.09 9.64
C GLU A 34 24.33 8.13 9.30
N VAL A 35 24.02 6.99 8.63
CA VAL A 35 25.03 5.95 8.35
C VAL A 35 26.09 6.41 7.35
N SER A 36 25.71 7.22 6.35
CA SER A 36 26.65 7.70 5.33
C SER A 36 26.08 8.84 4.51
N ASP A 37 26.94 9.83 4.24
CA ASP A 37 26.66 10.92 3.29
C ASP A 37 26.41 10.44 1.85
N ASN A 38 26.69 9.19 1.50
CA ASN A 38 26.42 8.62 0.18
C ASN A 38 25.00 8.04 0.03
N ILE A 39 24.17 8.11 1.08
CA ILE A 39 22.79 7.59 1.07
C ILE A 39 21.81 8.74 0.84
N SER A 40 20.82 8.53 -0.03
CA SER A 40 19.65 9.39 -0.17
C SER A 40 18.37 8.60 0.09
N VAL A 41 17.46 9.21 0.84
CA VAL A 41 16.15 8.64 1.14
C VAL A 41 15.06 9.43 0.42
N HIS A 42 14.19 8.73 -0.29
CA HIS A 42 13.10 9.28 -1.09
C HIS A 42 11.75 8.80 -0.56
N GLY A 43 10.75 9.70 -0.53
CA GLY A 43 9.44 9.45 0.09
C GLY A 43 9.35 9.82 1.58
N PRO A 44 8.42 9.24 2.36
CA PRO A 44 7.40 8.33 1.89
C PRO A 44 6.43 9.01 0.92
N ILE A 45 5.95 8.28 -0.07
CA ILE A 45 4.78 8.65 -0.89
C ILE A 45 3.68 7.63 -0.65
N THR A 46 2.44 7.96 -0.99
CA THR A 46 1.33 7.02 -0.82
C THR A 46 1.46 5.84 -1.78
N GLN A 47 0.93 4.69 -1.41
CA GLN A 47 0.88 3.51 -2.29
C GLN A 47 0.15 3.82 -3.59
N SER A 48 -0.90 4.64 -3.53
CA SER A 48 -1.62 5.12 -4.71
C SER A 48 -0.70 5.90 -5.66
N GLN A 49 0.06 6.86 -5.14
CA GLN A 49 1.04 7.64 -5.94
C GLN A 49 2.14 6.73 -6.51
N PHE A 50 2.68 5.83 -5.70
CA PHE A 50 3.74 4.91 -6.12
C PHE A 50 3.28 4.00 -7.27
N LEU A 51 2.17 3.28 -7.09
CA LEU A 51 1.63 2.36 -8.10
C LEU A 51 1.12 3.12 -9.33
N GLY A 52 0.49 4.28 -9.13
CA GLY A 52 0.05 5.16 -10.20
C GLY A 52 1.20 5.55 -11.13
N SER A 53 2.32 5.99 -10.55
CA SER A 53 3.51 6.39 -11.28
C SER A 53 4.24 5.23 -11.96
N LEU A 54 4.07 3.99 -11.47
CA LEU A 54 4.52 2.76 -12.14
C LEU A 54 3.55 2.29 -13.24
N GLY A 55 2.46 3.00 -13.49
CA GLY A 55 1.54 2.71 -14.59
C GLY A 55 0.49 1.65 -14.29
N ILE A 56 0.10 1.47 -13.02
CA ILE A 56 -0.96 0.50 -12.66
C ILE A 56 -2.29 0.74 -13.40
N ASN A 57 -2.62 2.01 -13.71
CA ASN A 57 -3.84 2.38 -14.45
C ASN A 57 -3.84 1.78 -15.86
N PHE A 58 -2.74 1.96 -16.60
CA PHE A 58 -2.59 1.36 -17.94
C PHE A 58 -2.63 -0.16 -17.89
N ARG A 59 -2.03 -0.75 -16.84
CA ARG A 59 -2.02 -2.20 -16.69
C ARG A 59 -3.41 -2.76 -16.42
N VAL A 60 -4.21 -2.14 -15.55
CA VAL A 60 -5.57 -2.64 -15.26
C VAL A 60 -6.46 -2.49 -16.49
N GLU A 61 -6.36 -1.39 -17.23
CA GLU A 61 -7.08 -1.20 -18.50
C GLU A 61 -6.77 -2.29 -19.51
N ALA A 62 -5.49 -2.61 -19.72
CA ALA A 62 -5.07 -3.66 -20.64
C ALA A 62 -5.55 -5.07 -20.22
N LEU A 63 -5.59 -5.34 -18.91
CA LEU A 63 -6.10 -6.60 -18.38
C LEU A 63 -7.61 -6.72 -18.57
N LEU A 64 -8.36 -5.64 -18.35
CA LEU A 64 -9.81 -5.60 -18.51
C LEU A 64 -10.28 -5.85 -19.96
N GLN A 65 -9.42 -5.61 -20.95
CA GLN A 65 -9.74 -5.88 -22.35
C GLN A 65 -9.77 -7.38 -22.70
N ASN A 66 -9.14 -8.24 -21.90
CA ASN A 66 -8.92 -9.65 -22.24
C ASN A 66 -9.41 -10.61 -21.15
N CYS A 67 -10.24 -10.14 -20.22
CA CYS A 67 -10.68 -10.92 -19.08
C CYS A 67 -12.14 -11.38 -19.21
N THR A 68 -12.50 -12.40 -18.44
CA THR A 68 -13.92 -12.75 -18.22
C THR A 68 -14.57 -11.72 -17.30
N GLU A 69 -15.90 -11.75 -17.18
CA GLU A 69 -16.61 -10.85 -16.28
C GLU A 69 -16.19 -11.04 -14.81
N GLU A 70 -16.08 -12.30 -14.36
CA GLU A 70 -15.62 -12.64 -13.01
C GLU A 70 -14.20 -12.09 -12.74
N GLN A 71 -13.31 -12.16 -13.74
CA GLN A 71 -11.98 -11.58 -13.64
C GLN A 71 -12.03 -10.05 -13.64
N ALA A 72 -12.93 -9.43 -14.38
CA ALA A 72 -13.09 -7.98 -14.42
C ALA A 72 -13.48 -7.43 -13.04
N GLU A 73 -14.43 -8.07 -12.36
CA GLU A 73 -14.85 -7.72 -11.00
C GLU A 73 -13.69 -7.85 -10.00
N SER A 74 -12.95 -8.96 -10.07
CA SER A 74 -11.78 -9.20 -9.22
C SER A 74 -10.68 -8.16 -9.47
N LEU A 75 -10.41 -7.81 -10.73
CA LEU A 75 -9.44 -6.78 -11.12
C LEU A 75 -9.85 -5.40 -10.62
N ARG A 76 -11.11 -4.98 -10.80
CA ARG A 76 -11.61 -3.68 -10.32
C ARG A 76 -11.53 -3.58 -8.80
N THR A 77 -11.94 -4.64 -8.10
CA THR A 77 -11.89 -4.72 -6.64
C THR A 77 -10.45 -4.69 -6.12
N GLY A 78 -9.56 -5.49 -6.71
CA GLY A 78 -8.15 -5.53 -6.36
C GLY A 78 -7.45 -4.19 -6.62
N TYR A 79 -7.72 -3.57 -7.77
CA TYR A 79 -7.23 -2.24 -8.11
C TYR A 79 -7.67 -1.21 -7.06
N TRP A 80 -8.96 -1.15 -6.74
CA TRP A 80 -9.46 -0.20 -5.73
C TRP A 80 -8.84 -0.42 -4.35
N ARG A 81 -8.71 -1.68 -3.92
CA ARG A 81 -8.00 -2.01 -2.66
C ARG A 81 -6.57 -1.48 -2.66
N LEU A 82 -5.89 -1.47 -3.81
CA LEU A 82 -4.51 -1.00 -3.91
C LEU A 82 -4.37 0.52 -3.98
N VAL A 83 -5.21 1.22 -4.75
CA VAL A 83 -4.99 2.66 -5.04
C VAL A 83 -6.09 3.58 -4.53
N GLY A 84 -7.28 3.04 -4.25
CA GLY A 84 -8.41 3.79 -3.74
C GLY A 84 -8.23 4.22 -2.28
N ASP A 85 -9.08 5.14 -1.86
CA ASP A 85 -9.21 5.59 -0.48
C ASP A 85 -10.65 5.39 0.00
N GLY A 86 -10.81 4.85 1.21
CA GLY A 86 -12.13 4.52 1.76
C GLY A 86 -12.85 3.37 1.05
N GLU A 87 -14.18 3.33 1.24
CA GLU A 87 -15.06 2.30 0.67
C GLU A 87 -15.11 2.36 -0.87
N ALA A 88 -15.23 1.21 -1.52
CA ALA A 88 -15.37 1.12 -2.97
C ALA A 88 -16.71 1.72 -3.44
N PRO A 89 -16.71 2.82 -4.23
CA PRO A 89 -17.95 3.51 -4.62
C PRO A 89 -18.77 2.74 -5.66
N PHE A 90 -18.23 1.65 -6.20
CA PHE A 90 -18.86 0.80 -7.21
C PHE A 90 -19.32 -0.55 -6.65
N TRP A 91 -19.21 -0.78 -5.34
CA TRP A 91 -19.60 -2.04 -4.71
C TRP A 91 -21.12 -2.10 -4.55
N GLU A 92 -21.74 -3.18 -5.05
CA GLU A 92 -23.18 -3.43 -4.97
C GLU A 92 -23.55 -4.62 -4.05
N GLY A 93 -22.55 -5.24 -3.42
CA GLY A 93 -22.74 -6.36 -2.49
C GLY A 93 -23.06 -5.89 -1.05
N PRO A 94 -23.07 -6.81 -0.07
CA PRO A 94 -23.30 -6.47 1.33
C PRO A 94 -22.27 -5.46 1.88
N ASP A 95 -22.73 -4.50 2.69
CA ASP A 95 -21.89 -3.45 3.28
C ASP A 95 -20.71 -4.00 4.10
N GLU A 96 -20.92 -5.13 4.80
CA GLU A 96 -19.89 -5.79 5.61
C GLU A 96 -18.72 -6.35 4.76
N LEU A 97 -18.94 -6.52 3.46
CA LEU A 97 -17.96 -7.03 2.50
C LEU A 97 -17.38 -5.93 1.60
N THR A 98 -17.76 -4.66 1.81
CA THR A 98 -17.30 -3.55 0.98
C THR A 98 -15.76 -3.47 0.97
N PRO A 99 -15.13 -3.57 -0.20
CA PRO A 99 -13.69 -3.44 -0.31
C PRO A 99 -13.23 -2.05 0.15
N ILE A 100 -12.24 -2.03 1.05
CA ILE A 100 -11.65 -0.78 1.54
C ILE A 100 -10.32 -0.52 0.83
N GLY A 101 -10.21 0.66 0.25
CA GLY A 101 -9.00 1.21 -0.36
C GLY A 101 -7.88 1.41 0.68
N MET A 102 -6.67 1.04 0.28
CA MET A 102 -5.46 1.15 1.10
C MET A 102 -4.46 2.16 0.55
N GLY A 103 -4.81 2.86 -0.53
CA GLY A 103 -3.90 3.68 -1.32
C GLY A 103 -3.22 4.79 -0.54
N THR A 104 -3.88 5.34 0.48
CA THR A 104 -3.38 6.42 1.37
C THR A 104 -2.80 5.88 2.68
N ARG A 105 -3.18 4.66 3.08
CA ARG A 105 -2.77 4.04 4.35
C ARG A 105 -1.38 3.40 4.26
N TYR A 106 -1.08 2.81 3.10
CA TYR A 106 0.22 2.25 2.82
C TYR A 106 1.09 3.29 2.15
N LEU A 107 2.38 3.26 2.51
CA LEU A 107 3.38 4.22 2.05
C LEU A 107 4.58 3.47 1.47
N ALA A 108 5.26 4.08 0.51
CA ALA A 108 6.48 3.58 -0.10
C ALA A 108 7.63 4.56 0.14
N MET A 109 8.82 4.04 0.47
CA MET A 109 10.05 4.78 0.66
C MET A 109 11.19 4.03 -0.04
N ALA A 110 12.16 4.76 -0.59
CA ALA A 110 13.37 4.19 -1.17
C ALA A 110 14.62 4.75 -0.49
N ILE A 111 15.56 3.87 -0.16
CA ILE A 111 16.89 4.21 0.36
C ILE A 111 17.88 3.75 -0.70
N VAL A 112 18.61 4.70 -1.30
CA VAL A 112 19.51 4.41 -2.42
C VAL A 112 20.85 5.10 -2.24
N ASN A 113 21.86 4.60 -2.95
CA ASN A 113 23.12 5.31 -3.09
C ASN A 113 22.92 6.55 -3.96
N LYS A 114 23.35 7.72 -3.50
CA LYS A 114 23.24 9.01 -4.23
C LYS A 114 23.77 8.95 -5.65
N LYS A 115 24.77 8.10 -5.93
CA LYS A 115 25.35 7.93 -7.28
C LYS A 115 24.37 7.33 -8.30
N GLN A 116 23.29 6.71 -7.84
CA GLN A 116 22.25 6.14 -8.72
C GLN A 116 21.18 7.16 -9.13
N GLY A 117 21.20 8.38 -8.56
CA GLY A 117 20.19 9.40 -8.82
C GLY A 117 18.88 9.16 -8.07
N THR A 118 17.80 9.80 -8.53
CA THR A 118 16.47 9.63 -7.98
C THR A 118 15.84 8.35 -8.53
N PRO A 119 15.38 7.43 -7.67
CA PRO A 119 14.73 6.21 -8.13
C PRO A 119 13.33 6.54 -8.67
N ILE A 120 12.98 6.04 -9.84
CA ILE A 120 11.57 5.95 -10.26
C ILE A 120 10.84 5.08 -9.21
N PRO A 121 9.66 5.47 -8.71
CA PRO A 121 8.78 6.59 -9.07
C PRO A 121 8.80 7.78 -8.09
N PHE A 122 9.97 8.15 -7.55
CA PHE A 122 10.11 9.18 -6.52
C PHE A 122 10.65 10.52 -7.04
N GLU A 123 10.58 10.75 -8.36
CA GLU A 123 10.92 12.03 -8.99
C GLU A 123 9.86 13.11 -8.77
#